data_AF-A0ABD2Z517-F1
#
_entry.id   AF-A0ABD2Z517-F1
#
_cell.length_a   1.000
_cell.length_b   1.000
_cell.length_c   1.000
_cell.angle_alpha   90.00
_cell.angle_beta   90.00
_cell.angle_gamma   90.00
#
_symmetry.space_group_name_H-M   'P 1'
#
loop_
_entity.id
_entity.type
_entity.pdbx_description
1 polymer ?
#
loop_
_entity_poly.entity_id
_entity_poly.type
_entity_poly.pdbx_seq_one_letter_code
_entity_poly.pdbx_strand_id
1 'polypeptide(L)'
;MWSSHAKGIVLDKISVEAKNPHSTIRKCAKVQLIKNGTKIAAFVPNDGCLNYIEQNGDVLIVGFGHNGHVIGDIPSVRFKVVKVSCVSL
;
A
#
# COMPACT_ATOMS: atom_id res chain seq x y z
N MET A 1 4.25 -19.52 9.51
CA MET A 1 3.93 -18.35 10.35
C MET A 1 3.20 -17.30 9.51
N TRP A 2 1.89 -17.14 9.69
CA TRP A 2 1.14 -16.05 9.08
C TRP A 2 1.38 -14.77 9.88
N SER A 3 2.18 -13.85 9.34
CA SER A 3 2.39 -12.53 9.94
C SER A 3 1.32 -11.57 9.44
N SER A 4 0.54 -10.97 10.34
CA SER A 4 -0.51 -10.01 10.02
C SER A 4 0.03 -8.72 9.38
N HIS A 5 1.31 -8.42 9.63
CA HIS A 5 2.02 -7.23 9.14
C HIS A 5 3.27 -7.66 8.37
N ALA A 6 3.72 -6.81 7.44
CA ALA A 6 5.01 -6.98 6.79
C ALA A 6 5.72 -5.64 6.64
N LYS A 7 7.05 -5.66 6.77
CA LYS A 7 7.90 -4.51 6.46
C LYS A 7 8.31 -4.57 5.00
N GLY A 8 8.33 -3.42 4.35
CA GLY A 8 8.76 -3.28 2.97
C GLY A 8 9.43 -1.93 2.70
N ILE A 9 10.09 -1.86 1.55
CA ILE A 9 10.79 -0.66 1.05
C ILE A 9 9.98 -0.11 -0.12
N VAL A 10 9.76 1.20 -0.14
CA VAL A 10 9.03 1.86 -1.23
C VAL A 10 9.91 1.96 -2.47
N LEU A 11 9.39 1.48 -3.60
CA LEU A 11 10.05 1.58 -4.91
C LEU A 11 9.59 2.83 -5.65
N ASP A 12 8.28 2.91 -5.92
CA ASP A 12 7.67 3.98 -6.72
C ASP A 12 6.32 4.37 -6.15
N LYS A 13 5.91 5.63 -6.36
CA LYS A 13 4.55 6.09 -6.11
C LYS A 13 3.71 5.81 -7.34
N ILE A 14 2.53 5.21 -7.17
CA ILE A 14 1.62 4.86 -8.25
C ILE A 14 0.23 5.42 -8.00
N SER A 15 -0.42 5.88 -9.06
CA SER A 15 -1.81 6.32 -9.02
C SER A 15 -2.64 5.26 -9.74
N VAL A 16 -3.60 4.66 -9.03
CA VAL A 16 -4.48 3.63 -9.58
C VAL A 16 -5.86 4.23 -9.78
N GLU A 17 -6.40 4.11 -10.98
CA GLU A 17 -7.78 4.52 -11.26
C GLU A 17 -8.77 3.56 -10.59
N ALA A 18 -9.81 4.13 -9.98
CA ALA A 18 -10.92 3.36 -9.45
C ALA A 18 -11.65 2.61 -10.57
N LYS A 19 -12.25 1.46 -10.25
CA LYS A 19 -13.17 0.78 -11.16
C LYS A 19 -14.40 1.65 -11.43
N ASN A 20 -14.80 1.71 -12.70
CA ASN A 20 -16.06 2.32 -13.14
C ASN A 20 -17.22 1.73 -12.30
N PRO A 21 -18.14 2.53 -11.71
CA PRO A 21 -18.60 3.88 -12.06
C PRO A 21 -17.88 5.08 -11.42
N HIS A 22 -16.84 4.86 -10.60
CA HIS A 22 -16.15 5.93 -9.88
C HIS A 22 -14.94 6.46 -10.69
N SER A 23 -14.74 7.78 -10.69
CA SER A 23 -13.62 8.46 -11.40
C SER A 23 -12.47 8.89 -10.48
N THR A 24 -12.45 8.41 -9.24
CA THR A 24 -11.45 8.82 -8.24
C THR A 24 -10.10 8.15 -8.49
N ILE A 25 -9.02 8.93 -8.39
CA ILE A 25 -7.65 8.41 -8.45
C ILE A 25 -7.21 8.00 -7.05
N ARG A 26 -6.81 6.75 -6.90
CA ARG A 26 -6.41 6.15 -5.63
C ARG A 26 -4.90 6.12 -5.54
N LYS A 27 -4.39 6.84 -4.55
CA LYS A 27 -2.96 6.98 -4.28
C LYS A 27 -2.42 5.69 -3.68
N CYS A 28 -1.47 5.07 -4.37
CA CYS A 28 -0.86 3.81 -3.98
C CYS A 28 0.68 3.93 -4.05
N ALA A 29 1.37 2.95 -3.48
CA ALA A 29 2.82 2.82 -3.55
C ALA A 29 3.19 1.39 -3.95
N LYS A 30 4.18 1.25 -4.83
CA LYS A 30 4.87 -0.02 -5.06
C LYS A 30 5.86 -0.23 -3.93
N VAL A 31 5.73 -1.37 -3.25
CA VAL A 31 6.54 -1.73 -2.09
C VAL A 31 7.17 -3.08 -2.34
N GLN A 32 8.47 -3.20 -2.08
CA GLN A 32 9.18 -4.46 -2.06
C GLN A 32 9.24 -4.99 -0.64
N LEU A 33 8.74 -6.20 -0.42
CA LEU A 33 8.83 -6.86 0.88
C LEU A 33 10.28 -7.21 1.21
N ILE A 34 10.77 -6.81 2.38
CA ILE A 34 12.15 -7.10 2.80
C ILE A 34 12.34 -8.62 3.00
N LYS A 35 11.34 -9.29 3.56
CA LYS A 35 11.40 -10.73 3.87
C LYS A 35 11.45 -11.65 2.64
N ASN A 36 10.81 -11.26 1.54
CA ASN A 36 10.58 -12.15 0.39
C ASN A 36 11.11 -11.56 -0.92
N GLY A 37 11.53 -10.30 -0.95
CA GLY A 37 11.89 -9.57 -2.17
C GLY A 37 10.74 -9.32 -3.14
N THR A 38 9.51 -9.78 -2.84
CA THR A 38 8.35 -9.66 -3.72
C THR A 38 7.87 -8.22 -3.80
N LYS A 39 7.60 -7.74 -5.01
CA LYS A 39 7.03 -6.42 -5.27
C LYS A 39 5.51 -6.48 -5.25
N ILE A 40 4.89 -5.62 -4.47
CA ILE A 40 3.44 -5.52 -4.30
C ILE A 40 2.98 -4.07 -4.37
N ALA A 41 1.69 -3.87 -4.65
CA ALA A 41 1.06 -2.55 -4.54
C ALA A 41 0.35 -2.43 -3.18
N ALA A 42 0.52 -1.29 -2.52
CA ALA A 42 -0.14 -0.96 -1.27
C ALA A 42 -0.88 0.38 -1.40
N PHE A 43 -2.11 0.44 -0.90
CA PHE A 43 -2.90 1.66 -0.84
C PHE A 43 -2.40 2.57 0.27
N VAL A 44 -2.36 3.87 0.01
CA VAL A 44 -1.98 4.89 1.00
C VAL A 44 -3.27 5.52 1.54
N PRO A 45 -3.62 5.30 2.81
CA PRO A 45 -4.80 5.93 3.41
C PRO A 45 -4.56 7.43 3.64
N ASN A 46 -5.66 8.18 3.73
CA ASN A 46 -5.72 9.62 3.98
C ASN A 46 -5.15 10.50 2.84
N ASP A 47 -5.80 11.63 2.60
CA ASP A 47 -5.35 12.60 1.60
C ASP A 47 -4.10 13.34 2.08
N GLY A 48 -3.13 13.51 1.19
CA GLY A 48 -1.84 14.17 1.49
C GLY A 48 -0.75 13.23 2.02
N CYS A 49 -1.07 11.99 2.41
CA CYS A 49 -0.09 11.06 2.98
C CYS A 49 0.99 10.59 2.00
N LEU A 50 0.77 10.78 0.69
CA LEU A 50 1.75 10.49 -0.35
C LEU A 50 3.00 11.38 -0.26
N ASN A 51 2.91 12.53 0.43
CA ASN A 51 4.05 13.43 0.65
C ASN A 51 5.01 12.89 1.71
N TYR A 52 4.50 12.15 2.71
CA TYR A 52 5.32 11.55 3.77
C TYR A 52 6.04 10.28 3.33
N ILE A 53 5.64 9.71 2.19
CA ILE A 53 6.25 8.49 1.64
C ILE A 53 7.44 8.90 0.78
N GLU A 54 8.64 8.54 1.17
CA GLU A 54 9.86 8.76 0.37
C GLU A 54 10.25 7.50 -0.42
N GLN A 55 10.95 7.71 -1.54
CA GLN A 55 11.52 6.62 -2.32
C GLN A 55 12.62 5.93 -1.51
N ASN A 56 12.66 4.60 -1.52
CA ASN A 56 13.52 3.77 -0.66
C ASN A 56 13.23 3.90 0.85
N GLY A 57 12.12 4.53 1.24
CA GLY A 57 11.69 4.61 2.62
C GLY A 57 11.13 3.28 3.16
N ASP A 58 11.28 3.08 4.47
CA ASP A 58 10.72 1.93 5.18
C ASP A 58 9.22 2.13 5.46
N VAL A 59 8.41 1.13 5.13
CA VAL A 59 6.97 1.13 5.39
C VAL A 59 6.50 -0.17 6.04
N LEU A 60 5.49 -0.05 6.88
CA LEU A 60 4.75 -1.17 7.43
C LEU A 60 3.42 -1.29 6.69
N ILE A 61 3.18 -2.47 6.13
CA ILE A 61 1.98 -2.80 5.36
C ILE A 61 1.16 -3.90 6.03
N VAL A 62 -0.14 -3.85 5.82
CA VAL A 62 -1.14 -4.78 6.37
C VAL A 62 -2.13 -5.15 5.27
N GLY A 63 -2.62 -6.39 5.29
CA GLY A 63 -3.73 -6.77 4.42
C GLY A 63 -5.00 -6.01 4.78
N PHE A 64 -5.91 -5.83 3.83
CA PHE A 64 -7.18 -5.17 4.12
C PHE A 64 -8.15 -5.97 5.02
N GLY A 65 -7.80 -7.20 5.41
CA GLY A 65 -8.66 -8.04 6.25
C GLY A 65 -9.75 -8.81 5.50
N HIS A 66 -9.74 -8.80 4.17
CA HIS A 66 -10.70 -9.54 3.35
C HIS A 66 -10.10 -10.81 2.73
N ASN A 67 -9.40 -11.63 3.54
CA ASN A 67 -8.82 -12.91 3.13
C ASN A 67 -7.93 -12.85 1.86
N GLY A 68 -7.26 -11.73 1.62
CA GLY A 68 -6.42 -11.53 0.43
C GLY A 68 -7.19 -11.18 -0.85
N HIS A 69 -8.49 -10.91 -0.76
CA HIS A 69 -9.28 -10.30 -1.82
C HIS A 69 -9.09 -8.79 -1.86
N VAL A 70 -9.31 -8.27 -3.06
CA VAL A 70 -9.32 -6.84 -3.34
C VAL A 70 -10.55 -6.21 -2.68
N ILE A 71 -10.37 -5.10 -1.97
CA ILE A 71 -11.48 -4.38 -1.34
C ILE A 71 -11.85 -3.16 -2.18
N GLY A 72 -13.16 -2.99 -2.37
CA GLY A 72 -13.75 -1.77 -2.91
C GLY A 72 -13.45 -1.55 -4.39
N ASP A 73 -13.17 -0.29 -4.71
CA ASP A 73 -13.01 0.25 -6.06
C ASP A 73 -11.58 0.14 -6.60
N ILE A 74 -10.60 -0.32 -5.80
CA ILE A 74 -9.18 -0.29 -6.17
C ILE A 74 -8.75 -1.63 -6.78
N PRO A 75 -8.54 -1.76 -8.09
CA PRO A 75 -8.13 -3.03 -8.69
C PRO A 75 -6.72 -3.44 -8.24
N SER A 76 -6.49 -4.75 -8.08
CA SER A 76 -5.17 -5.36 -7.82
C SER A 76 -4.51 -5.04 -6.47
N VAL A 77 -4.97 -4.03 -5.73
CA VAL A 77 -4.41 -3.64 -4.44
C VAL A 77 -5.10 -4.41 -3.31
N ARG A 78 -4.30 -5.19 -2.57
CA ARG A 78 -4.78 -6.08 -1.48
C ARG A 78 -4.23 -5.68 -0.10
N PHE A 79 -3.35 -4.69 -0.08
CA PHE A 79 -2.64 -4.22 1.11
C PHE A 79 -2.80 -2.72 1.27
N LYS A 80 -2.70 -2.25 2.51
CA LYS A 80 -2.63 -0.83 2.87
C LYS A 80 -1.36 -0.53 3.66
N VAL A 81 -0.87 0.69 3.54
CA VAL A 81 0.20 1.23 4.39
C VAL A 81 -0.39 1.66 5.72
N VAL A 82 0.29 1.36 6.83
CA VAL A 82 -0.13 1.73 8.19
C VAL A 82 0.91 2.62 8.88
N LYS A 83 2.20 2.38 8.63
CA LYS A 83 3.29 3.21 9.17
C LYS A 83 4.33 3.49 8.10
N VAL A 84 4.96 4.65 8.21
CA VAL A 84 6.11 5.07 7.40
C VAL A 84 7.20 5.49 8.38
N SER A 85 8.42 4.96 8.24
CA SER A 85 9.57 5.32 9.09
C SER A 85 9.28 5.29 10.59
N CYS A 86 8.56 4.27 11.06
CA CYS A 86 8.10 4.08 12.46
C CYS A 86 7.06 5.09 12.98
N VAL A 87 6.61 6.03 12.16
CA VAL A 87 5.51 6.96 12.45
C VAL A 87 4.21 6.43 11.83
N SER A 88 3.11 6.44 12.58
CA SER A 88 1.79 6.06 12.07
C SER A 88 1.19 7.17 11.22
N LEU A 89 0.64 6.78 10.06
CA LEU A 89 -0.15 7.64 9.17
C LEU A 89 -1.60 7.80 9.66
#